data_AF-A0A357CKD3-F1
#
_entry.id   AF-A0A357CKD3-F1
#
_cell.length_a   1.000
_cell.length_b   1.000
_cell.length_c   1.000
_cell.angle_alpha   90.00
_cell.angle_beta   90.00
_cell.angle_gamma   90.00
#
_symmetry.space_group_name_H-M   'P 1'
#
loop_
_entity.id
_entity.type
_entity.pdbx_description
1 polymer ?
#
loop_
_entity_poly.entity_id
_entity_poly.type
_entity_poly.pdbx_seq_one_letter_code
_entity_poly.pdbx_strand_id
1 'polypeptide(L)' 'EFGDGIMSAIDFDLDLTRQPDPNGDRVKIVMTGKFLKYKKD' A
#
# COMPACT_ATOMS: atom_id res chain seq x y z
N GLU A 1 14.82 2.03 0.80
CA GLU A 1 14.21 1.43 2.00
C GLU A 1 13.71 2.54 2.91
N PHE A 2 12.47 2.43 3.38
CA PHE A 2 11.92 3.33 4.39
C PHE A 2 12.43 2.79 5.73
N GLY A 3 13.12 3.62 6.53
CA GLY A 3 13.70 3.18 7.82
C GLY A 3 12.62 2.74 8.84
N ASP A 4 12.95 2.75 10.13
CA ASP A 4 12.02 2.24 11.15
C ASP A 4 10.73 3.09 11.25
N GLY A 5 9.59 2.51 10.87
CA GLY A 5 8.28 3.16 10.93
C GLY A 5 7.13 2.26 10.43
N ILE A 6 5.91 2.78 10.48
CA ILE A 6 4.68 2.10 10.01
C ILE A 6 3.97 2.91 8.92
N MET A 7 3.16 2.23 8.12
CA MET A 7 2.17 2.86 7.26
C MET A 7 0.89 3.14 8.05
N SER A 8 0.39 4.38 8.00
CA SER A 8 -0.89 4.76 8.59
C SER A 8 -2.04 3.99 7.91
N ALA A 9 -2.95 3.44 8.73
CA ALA A 9 -4.22 2.87 8.26
C ALA A 9 -5.40 3.84 8.40
N ILE A 10 -5.15 5.09 8.82
CA ILE A 10 -6.16 6.15 8.91
C ILE A 10 -6.03 7.11 7.72
N ASP A 11 -4.81 7.35 7.27
CA ASP A 11 -4.47 8.24 6.17
C ASP A 11 -3.84 7.40 5.06
N PHE A 12 -4.72 6.75 4.29
CA PHE A 12 -4.37 5.84 3.21
C PHE A 12 -5.41 5.88 2.09
N ASP A 13 -4.97 5.63 0.86
CA ASP A 13 -5.83 5.39 -0.29
C ASP A 13 -5.65 3.95 -0.79
N LEU A 14 -6.72 3.42 -1.37
CA LEU A 14 -6.75 2.08 -1.94
C LEU A 14 -7.43 2.15 -3.31
N ASP A 15 -6.75 1.60 -4.32
CA ASP A 15 -7.20 1.53 -5.70
C ASP A 15 -7.28 0.07 -6.14
N LEU A 16 -8.45 -0.31 -6.66
CA LEU A 16 -8.74 -1.65 -7.18
C LEU A 16 -8.95 -1.58 -8.68
N THR A 17 -8.13 -2.31 -9.39
CA THR A 17 -8.22 -2.40 -10.85
C THR A 17 -8.19 -3.86 -11.29
N ARG A 18 -8.85 -4.14 -12.42
CA ARG A 18 -8.75 -5.44 -13.06
C ARG A 18 -7.49 -5.46 -13.93
N GLN A 19 -6.67 -6.48 -13.77
CA GLN A 19 -5.44 -6.67 -14.53
C GLN A 19 -5.60 -7.89 -15.44
N PRO A 20 -5.57 -7.72 -16.78
CA PRO A 20 -5.56 -8.85 -17.70
C PRO A 20 -4.35 -9.77 -17.45
N ASP A 21 -4.57 -11.08 -17.43
CA ASP A 21 -3.52 -12.09 -17.29
C ASP A 21 -3.85 -13.32 -18.17
N PRO A 22 -2.84 -13.99 -18.76
CA PRO A 22 -3.08 -15.11 -19.68
C PRO A 22 -3.88 -16.28 -19.10
N ASN A 23 -3.90 -16.44 -17.77
CA ASN A 23 -4.62 -17.51 -17.08
C ASN A 23 -5.96 -17.04 -16.47
N GLY A 24 -6.45 -15.88 -16.91
CA GLY A 24 -7.67 -15.25 -16.44
C GLY A 24 -7.40 -13.97 -15.65
N ASP A 25 -8.35 -13.04 -15.70
CA ASP A 25 -8.18 -11.71 -15.12
C ASP A 25 -7.86 -11.75 -13.61
N ARG A 26 -6.94 -10.89 -13.19
CA ARG A 26 -6.54 -10.71 -11.80
C ARG A 26 -7.09 -9.42 -11.23
N VAL A 27 -7.17 -9.35 -9.92
CA VAL A 27 -7.44 -8.11 -9.20
C VAL A 27 -6.11 -7.54 -8.74
N LYS A 28 -5.84 -6.30 -9.15
CA LYS A 28 -4.71 -5.52 -8.69
C LYS A 28 -5.19 -4.56 -7.62
N ILE A 29 -4.50 -4.58 -6.48
CA ILE A 29 -4.72 -3.65 -5.38
C ILE A 29 -3.47 -2.78 -5.28
N VAL A 30 -3.66 -1.47 -5.29
CA VAL A 30 -2.62 -0.49 -4.99
C VAL A 30 -3.02 0.21 -3.70
N MET A 31 -2.11 0.26 -2.73
CA MET A 31 -2.33 0.94 -1.46
C MET A 31 -1.24 1.99 -1.27
N THR A 32 -1.65 3.20 -0.93
CA THR A 32 -0.78 4.31 -0.56
C THR A 32 -1.16 4.77 0.84
N GLY A 33 -0.20 5.18 1.65
CA GLY A 33 -0.49 5.53 3.03
C GLY A 33 0.67 6.29 3.65
N LYS A 34 0.32 7.17 4.58
CA LYS A 34 1.30 8.05 5.21
C LYS A 34 2.30 7.23 6.02
N PHE A 35 3.58 7.41 5.73
CA PHE A 35 4.66 6.79 6.51
C PHE A 35 4.88 7.55 7.83
N LEU A 36 4.81 6.80 8.93
CA LEU A 36 4.98 7.30 10.30
C LEU A 36 6.26 6.70 10.87
N LYS A 37 7.32 7.52 10.96
CA LYS A 37 8.58 7.11 11.59
C LYS A 37 8.34 6.84 13.08
N TYR A 38 8.96 5.81 13.61
CA TYR A 38 9.03 5.64 15.06
C TYR A 38 9.86 6.76 15.67
N LYS A 39 9.39 7.34 16.77
CA LYS A 39 10.23 8.22 17.57
C LYS A 39 11.33 7.38 18.19
N LYS A 40 12.57 7.74 17.92
CA LYS A 40 13.72 7.32 18.72
C LYS A 40 13.82 8.37 19.83
N ASP A 41 13.69 7.93 21.07
CA ASP A 41 13.83 8.78 22.26
C ASP A 41 15.20 9.46 22.32
#